data_AF-A0A429Z8Z6-F1
#
_entry.id   AF-A0A429Z8Z6-F1
#
_cell.length_a   1.000
_cell.length_b   1.000
_cell.length_c   1.000
_cell.angle_alpha   90.00
_cell.angle_beta   90.00
_cell.angle_gamma   90.00
#
_symmetry.space_group_name_H-M   'P 1'
#
loop_
_entity.id
_entity.type
_entity.pdbx_description
1 polymer ?
#
loop_
_entity_poly.entity_id
_entity_poly.type
_entity_poly.pdbx_seq_one_letter_code
_entity_poly.pdbx_strand_id
1 'polypeptide(L)' 'MDNISKHVLKRVLFVVLILIIGLVLFMIGSMVGYSVIGEGKATDVFHQSVWQHILEFMK' A
#
# COMPACT_ATOMS: atom_id res chain seq x y z
N MET A 1 -31.83 -5.11 14.25
CA MET A 1 -30.45 -5.30 13.75
C MET A 1 -29.73 -6.17 14.76
N ASP A 2 -29.78 -7.48 14.54
CA ASP A 2 -29.41 -8.50 15.53
C ASP A 2 -27.93 -8.39 15.92
N ASN A 3 -27.61 -8.79 17.15
CA ASN A 3 -26.25 -8.70 17.68
C ASN A 3 -25.21 -9.41 16.79
N ILE A 4 -25.64 -10.45 16.05
CA ILE A 4 -24.82 -11.18 15.07
C ILE A 4 -24.35 -10.27 13.92
N SER A 5 -25.24 -9.46 13.34
CA SER A 5 -24.90 -8.56 12.23
C SER A 5 -23.88 -7.49 12.65
N LYS A 6 -23.97 -6.99 13.89
CA LYS A 6 -23.02 -6.03 14.45
C LYS A 6 -21.62 -6.64 14.61
N HIS A 7 -21.52 -7.90 15.03
CA HIS A 7 -20.24 -8.60 15.17
C HIS A 7 -19.57 -8.85 13.81
N VAL A 8 -20.35 -9.26 12.80
CA VAL A 8 -19.84 -9.47 11.44
C VAL A 8 -19.37 -8.13 10.83
N LEU A 9 -20.17 -7.07 10.95
CA LEU A 9 -19.81 -5.75 10.45
C LEU A 9 -18.50 -5.23 11.08
N LYS A 10 -18.35 -5.38 12.40
CA LYS A 10 -17.13 -4.97 13.12
C LYS A 10 -15.91 -5.77 12.67
N ARG A 11 -16.06 -7.08 12.44
CA ARG A 11 -14.99 -7.95 11.92
C ARG A 11 -14.56 -7.52 10.52
N VAL A 12 -15.51 -7.29 9.62
CA VAL A 12 -15.21 -6.84 8.25
C VAL A 12 -14.50 -5.50 8.27
N LEU A 13 -14.97 -4.54 9.08
CA LEU A 13 -14.32 -3.24 9.24
C LEU A 13 -12.87 -3.38 9.72
N PHE A 14 -12.61 -4.29 10.67
CA PHE A 14 -11.26 -4.53 11.17
C PHE A 14 -10.33 -5.12 10.11
N VAL A 15 -10.83 -6.04 9.28
CA VAL A 15 -10.08 -6.59 8.15
C VAL A 15 -9.75 -5.48 7.13
N VAL A 16 -10.74 -4.66 6.77
CA VAL A 16 -10.53 -3.52 5.88
C VAL A 16 -9.51 -2.55 6.45
N LEU A 17 -9.56 -2.26 7.75
CA LEU A 17 -8.59 -1.41 8.43
C LEU A 17 -7.17 -1.97 8.34
N ILE A 18 -6.98 -3.27 8.59
CA ILE A 18 -5.67 -3.92 8.44
C ILE A 18 -5.17 -3.82 7.00
N LEU A 19 -6.04 -4.02 6.00
CA LEU A 19 -5.67 -3.91 4.59
C LEU A 19 -5.23 -2.48 4.24
N ILE A 20 -5.92 -1.46 4.75
CA ILE A 20 -5.54 -0.05 4.56
C ILE A 20 -4.18 0.22 5.20
N ILE A 21 -3.95 -0.24 6.43
CA ILE A 21 -2.66 -0.10 7.12
C ILE A 21 -1.55 -0.80 6.32
N GLY A 22 -1.81 -2.01 5.82
CA GLY A 22 -0.88 -2.75 4.97
C GLY A 22 -0.54 -2.00 3.69
N LEU A 23 -1.52 -1.38 3.04
CA LEU A 23 -1.31 -0.56 1.85
C LEU A 23 -0.45 0.68 2.17
N VAL A 24 -0.71 1.35 3.29
CA VAL A 24 0.09 2.51 3.72
C VAL A 24 1.54 2.10 4.01
N LEU A 25 1.75 0.98 4.71
CA LEU A 25 3.09 0.45 4.97
C LEU A 25 3.80 0.05 3.67
N PHE A 26 3.08 -0.55 2.73
CA PHE A 26 3.61 -0.87 1.41
C PHE A 26 4.07 0.39 0.68
N MET A 27 3.23 1.44 0.63
CA MET A 27 3.59 2.70 -0.01
C MET A 27 4.81 3.33 0.66
N ILE A 28 4.86 3.39 1.99
CA ILE A 28 6.04 3.90 2.72
C ILE A 28 7.28 3.06 2.40
N GLY A 29 7.16 1.73 2.36
CA GLY A 29 8.24 0.83 1.98
C GLY A 29 8.74 1.09 0.55
N SER A 30 7.83 1.27 -0.41
CA SER A 30 8.16 1.65 -1.78
C SER A 30 8.83 3.02 -1.85
N MET A 31 8.34 4.01 -1.09
CA MET A 31 8.95 5.34 -1.01
C MET A 31 10.38 5.28 -0.51
N VAL A 32 10.62 4.52 0.57
CA VAL A 32 11.96 4.33 1.14
C VAL A 32 12.85 3.55 0.18
N GLY A 33 12.36 2.46 -0.42
CA GLY A 33 13.14 1.68 -1.39
C GLY A 33 13.52 2.51 -2.62
N TYR A 34 12.57 3.25 -3.19
CA TYR A 34 12.80 4.05 -4.39
C TYR A 34 13.64 5.30 -4.14
N SER A 35 13.66 5.86 -2.92
CA SER A 35 14.46 7.06 -2.61
C SER A 35 15.82 6.79 -2.00
N VAL A 36 15.97 5.67 -1.28
CA VAL A 36 17.23 5.29 -0.64
C VAL A 36 18.07 4.43 -1.57
N ILE A 37 17.45 3.52 -2.32
CA ILE A 37 18.15 2.61 -3.25
C ILE A 37 18.07 3.16 -4.68
N GLY A 38 16.91 3.69 -5.08
CA GLY A 38 16.80 4.47 -6.30
C GLY A 38 17.21 5.92 -6.03
N GLU A 39 17.91 6.57 -6.95
CA GLU A 39 18.30 7.98 -6.80
C GLU A 39 17.10 8.96 -7.02
N GLY A 40 15.87 8.47 -6.91
CA GLY A 40 14.64 9.22 -7.18
C GLY A 40 14.04 9.89 -5.94
N LYS A 41 13.05 10.76 -6.11
CA LYS A 41 12.35 11.36 -4.96
C LYS A 41 11.35 10.35 -4.42
N ALA A 42 11.20 10.31 -3.09
CA ALA A 42 10.23 9.45 -2.42
C ALA A 42 8.80 9.64 -2.96
N THR A 43 8.42 10.85 -3.36
CA THR A 43 7.10 11.15 -3.93
C THR A 43 6.87 10.57 -5.32
N ASP A 44 7.93 10.15 -6.02
CA ASP A 44 7.81 9.71 -7.40
C ASP A 44 7.18 8.32 -7.52
N VAL A 45 7.05 7.57 -6.41
CA VAL A 45 6.30 6.29 -6.40
C VAL A 45 4.81 6.45 -6.71
N PHE A 46 4.27 7.68 -6.65
CA PHE A 46 2.91 7.97 -7.11
C PHE A 46 2.82 8.19 -8.63
N HIS A 47 3.96 8.32 -9.32
CA HIS A 47 4.01 8.43 -10.77
C HIS A 47 4.07 7.04 -11.42
N GLN A 48 3.24 6.84 -12.45
CA GLN A 48 3.21 5.58 -13.21
C GLN A 48 4.56 5.27 -13.88
N SER A 49 5.36 6.28 -14.23
CA SER A 49 6.67 6.12 -14.85
C SER A 49 7.66 5.33 -13.97
N VAL A 50 7.59 5.47 -12.65
CA VAL A 50 8.44 4.73 -11.70
C VAL A 50 8.13 3.24 -11.75
N TRP A 51 6.85 2.89 -11.79
CA TRP A 51 6.42 1.49 -11.89
C TRP A 51 6.80 0.88 -13.25
N GLN A 52 6.69 1.65 -14.33
CA GLN A 52 7.22 1.20 -15.63
C GLN A 52 8.73 0.93 -15.55
N HIS A 53 9.50 1.82 -14.93
CA HIS A 53 10.94 1.62 -14.74
C HIS A 53 11.27 0.38 -13.90
N ILE A 54 10.53 0.13 -12.80
CA ILE A 54 10.69 -1.07 -11.97
C ILE A 54 10.33 -2.35 -12.76
N LEU A 55 9.25 -2.32 -13.54
CA LEU A 55 8.83 -3.45 -14.36
C LEU A 55 9.79 -3.72 -15.53
N GLU A 56 10.38 -2.68 -16.10
CA GLU A 56 11.44 -2.79 -17.10
C GLU A 56 12.70 -3.41 -16.50
N PHE A 57 13.06 -3.04 -15.26
CA PHE A 57 14.19 -3.65 -14.55
C PHE A 57 13.97 -5.15 -14.24
N MET A 58 12.74 -5.55 -13.94
CA MET A 58 12.40 -6.95 -13.66
C MET A 58 12.30 -7.84 -14.91
N LYS A 59 12.23 -7.25 -16.11
CA LYS A 59 12.16 -7.97 -17.37
C LYS A 59 13.54 -8.48 -17.79
#